data_AF-A0A8T4UNK3-F1
#
_entry.id   AF-A0A8T4UNK3-F1
#
_cell.length_a   1.000
_cell.length_b   1.000
_cell.length_c   1.000
_cell.angle_alpha   90.00
_cell.angle_beta   90.00
_cell.angle_gamma   90.00
#
_symmetry.space_group_name_H-M   'P 1'
#
loop_
_entity.id
_entity.type
_entity.pdbx_description
1 polymer ?
#
loop_
_entity_poly.entity_id
_entity_poly.type
_entity_poly.pdbx_seq_one_letter_code
_entity_poly.pdbx_strand_id
1 'polypeptide(L)'
;MNPLSYRMYNGYRVAYLCNNIPGTDQCANAMVNTADIEKQLADYLKANLPSCVNINSLGKSLLSTYDISSSTLDVTTSIQEESIIFEIDPKITLKKADATLTIPAYKKAVSLPLGLLLDTTYDIVNEEARVGVFFEVPYMLANRGKVEVFKDQPYPDKIYVLNARDSDYIFQFAIESEGENE
;
A
#
# COMPACT_ATOMS: atom_id res chain seq x y z
N MET A 1 -6.06 -1.77 -5.48
CA MET A 1 -7.04 -0.69 -5.20
C MET A 1 -7.50 -0.09 -6.52
N ASN A 2 -8.77 0.29 -6.65
CA ASN A 2 -9.25 1.06 -7.80
C ASN A 2 -9.30 2.54 -7.38
N PRO A 3 -8.35 3.39 -7.82
CA PRO A 3 -8.37 4.81 -7.48
C PRO A 3 -9.63 5.50 -8.03
N LEU A 4 -10.21 6.42 -7.25
CA LEU A 4 -11.38 7.22 -7.67
C LEU A 4 -11.03 8.17 -8.82
N SER A 5 -9.83 8.77 -8.79
CA SER A 5 -9.27 9.59 -9.85
C SER A 5 -7.97 8.95 -10.34
N TYR A 6 -7.85 8.73 -11.65
CA TYR A 6 -6.68 8.05 -12.23
C TYR A 6 -6.37 8.44 -13.67
N ARG A 7 -5.10 8.26 -14.04
CA ARG A 7 -4.61 8.30 -15.42
C ARG A 7 -4.21 6.91 -15.89
N MET A 8 -4.44 6.61 -17.17
CA MET A 8 -3.87 5.43 -17.80
C MET A 8 -2.41 5.72 -18.18
N TYR A 9 -1.49 4.86 -17.73
CA TYR A 9 -0.06 4.95 -18.05
C TYR A 9 0.49 3.54 -18.28
N ASN A 10 1.03 3.29 -19.47
CA ASN A 10 1.53 1.96 -19.89
C ASN A 10 0.56 0.80 -19.65
N GLY A 11 -0.75 1.04 -19.82
CA GLY A 11 -1.80 0.04 -19.60
C GLY A 11 -2.25 -0.14 -18.15
N TYR A 12 -1.66 0.58 -17.20
CA TYR A 12 -2.02 0.56 -15.79
C TYR A 12 -2.78 1.82 -15.38
N ARG A 13 -3.64 1.70 -14.37
CA ARG A 13 -4.28 2.85 -13.72
C ARG A 13 -3.34 3.40 -12.65
N VAL A 14 -2.95 4.65 -12.80
CA VAL A 14 -2.08 5.37 -11.87
C VAL A 14 -2.93 6.44 -11.16
N ALA A 15 -2.90 6.44 -9.83
CA ALA A 15 -3.73 7.35 -9.03
C ALA A 15 -3.19 8.77 -9.09
N TYR A 16 -4.09 9.76 -9.17
CA TYR A 16 -3.71 11.15 -8.91
C TYR A 16 -3.55 11.37 -7.42
N LEU A 17 -2.38 11.89 -7.01
CA LEU A 17 -2.08 12.22 -5.61
C LEU A 17 -1.98 13.72 -5.36
N CYS A 18 -2.13 14.54 -6.41
CA CYS A 18 -2.27 15.98 -6.31
C CYS A 18 -3.16 16.46 -7.46
N ASN A 19 -4.19 17.24 -7.12
CA ASN A 19 -5.17 17.75 -8.09
C ASN A 19 -4.82 19.19 -8.46
N ASN A 20 -4.98 19.56 -9.71
CA ASN A 20 -4.58 20.87 -10.19
C ASN A 20 -5.38 22.01 -9.52
N ILE A 21 -4.73 23.14 -9.23
CA ILE A 21 -5.39 24.37 -8.77
C ILE A 21 -5.47 25.36 -9.96
N PRO A 22 -6.67 25.74 -10.43
CA PRO A 22 -6.80 26.56 -11.62
C PRO A 22 -6.03 27.88 -11.58
N GLY A 23 -5.31 28.19 -12.66
CA GLY A 23 -4.50 29.39 -12.84
C GLY A 23 -3.20 29.40 -12.04
N THR A 24 -2.74 28.26 -11.53
CA THR A 24 -1.51 28.13 -10.77
C THR A 24 -0.75 26.87 -11.16
N ASP A 25 0.58 26.88 -11.01
CA ASP A 25 1.40 25.67 -11.15
C ASP A 25 1.30 24.73 -9.92
N GLN A 26 0.62 25.17 -8.86
CA GLN A 26 0.45 24.41 -7.63
C GLN A 26 -0.71 23.42 -7.73
N CYS A 27 -0.72 22.44 -6.83
CA CYS A 27 -1.75 21.43 -6.76
C CYS A 27 -2.23 21.22 -5.31
N ALA A 28 -3.46 20.76 -5.16
CA ALA A 28 -4.03 20.35 -3.88
C ALA A 28 -3.65 18.90 -3.59
N ASN A 29 -2.88 18.69 -2.52
CA ASN A 29 -2.48 17.36 -2.07
C ASN A 29 -3.72 16.47 -1.81
N ALA A 30 -3.78 15.33 -2.48
CA ALA A 30 -4.86 14.34 -2.42
C ALA A 30 -4.40 12.99 -1.83
N MET A 31 -3.25 12.97 -1.17
CA MET A 31 -2.68 11.77 -0.57
C MET A 31 -3.56 11.24 0.55
N VAL A 32 -3.66 9.91 0.60
CA VAL A 32 -4.18 9.20 1.78
C VAL A 32 -3.06 9.06 2.82
N ASN A 33 -3.41 9.17 4.10
CA ASN A 33 -2.42 8.97 5.16
C ASN A 33 -1.99 7.50 5.25
N THR A 34 -0.82 7.24 5.84
CA THR A 34 -0.27 5.88 5.97
C THR A 34 -1.21 4.93 6.74
N ALA A 35 -1.90 5.43 7.77
CA ALA A 35 -2.84 4.63 8.55
C ALA A 35 -4.05 4.15 7.71
N ASP A 36 -4.53 4.96 6.77
CA ASP A 36 -5.59 4.57 5.84
C ASP A 36 -5.11 3.51 4.84
N ILE A 37 -3.85 3.55 4.42
CA ILE A 37 -3.24 2.51 3.57
C ILE A 37 -3.11 1.20 4.37
N GLU A 38 -2.58 1.27 5.59
CA GLU A 38 -2.47 0.12 6.51
C GLU A 38 -3.82 -0.54 6.75
N LYS A 39 -4.86 0.27 7.02
CA LYS A 39 -6.23 -0.20 7.20
C LYS A 39 -6.75 -0.89 5.95
N GLN A 40 -6.58 -0.30 4.77
CA GLN A 40 -7.05 -0.92 3.53
C GLN A 40 -6.33 -2.24 3.21
N LEU A 41 -5.04 -2.34 3.51
CA LEU A 41 -4.28 -3.60 3.39
C LEU A 41 -4.82 -4.65 4.38
N ALA A 42 -5.08 -4.25 5.63
CA ALA A 42 -5.67 -5.12 6.65
C ALA A 42 -7.06 -5.63 6.22
N ASP A 43 -7.93 -4.73 5.76
CA ASP A 43 -9.27 -5.05 5.28
C ASP A 43 -9.24 -5.98 4.05
N TYR A 44 -8.32 -5.73 3.11
CA TYR A 44 -8.12 -6.60 1.95
C TYR A 44 -7.69 -8.01 2.37
N LEU A 45 -6.72 -8.14 3.28
CA LEU A 45 -6.28 -9.44 3.77
C LEU A 45 -7.38 -10.14 4.56
N LYS A 46 -8.11 -9.41 5.42
CA LYS A 46 -9.24 -9.95 6.19
C LYS A 46 -10.33 -10.54 5.30
N ALA A 47 -10.60 -9.91 4.15
CA ALA A 47 -11.56 -10.41 3.17
C ALA A 47 -11.06 -11.64 2.38
N ASN A 48 -9.75 -11.74 2.10
CA ASN A 48 -9.21 -12.75 1.19
C ASN A 48 -8.57 -13.95 1.90
N LEU A 49 -7.99 -13.78 3.09
CA LEU A 49 -7.33 -14.86 3.86
C LEU A 49 -8.23 -16.07 4.16
N PRO A 50 -9.54 -15.94 4.45
CA PRO A 50 -10.40 -17.10 4.65
C PRO A 50 -10.45 -18.04 3.44
N SER A 51 -10.22 -17.54 2.22
CA SER A 51 -10.15 -18.39 1.02
C SER A 51 -8.88 -19.25 0.97
N CYS A 52 -7.79 -18.80 1.60
CA CYS A 52 -6.52 -19.52 1.69
C CYS A 52 -6.55 -20.59 2.78
N VAL A 53 -7.33 -20.38 3.84
CA VAL A 53 -7.40 -21.27 5.01
C VAL A 53 -8.76 -21.95 5.04
N ASN A 54 -8.89 -23.07 4.31
CA ASN A 54 -10.11 -23.88 4.36
C ASN A 54 -10.14 -24.74 5.64
N ILE A 55 -10.50 -24.14 6.77
CA ILE A 55 -10.63 -24.82 8.07
C ILE A 55 -11.62 -26.01 7.97
N ASN A 56 -12.66 -25.86 7.14
CA ASN A 56 -13.66 -26.92 6.91
C ASN A 56 -13.06 -28.15 6.20
N SER A 57 -11.99 -27.98 5.41
CA SER A 57 -11.28 -29.09 4.79
C SER A 57 -10.37 -29.83 5.78
N LEU A 58 -9.80 -29.12 6.76
CA LEU A 58 -8.98 -29.72 7.83
C LEU A 58 -9.83 -30.56 8.81
N GLY A 59 -11.09 -30.15 9.02
CA GLY A 59 -12.06 -30.83 9.89
C GLY A 59 -12.40 -32.28 9.51
N LYS A 60 -12.30 -32.65 8.21
CA LYS A 60 -12.82 -33.94 7.73
C LYS A 60 -11.88 -35.14 7.92
N SER A 61 -10.59 -34.93 8.20
CA SER A 61 -9.60 -36.03 8.26
C SER A 61 -8.78 -36.07 9.54
N LEU A 62 -8.33 -34.91 10.05
CA LEU A 62 -7.39 -34.84 11.18
C LEU A 62 -8.01 -34.28 12.46
N LEU A 63 -9.04 -33.44 12.33
CA LEU A 63 -9.66 -32.73 13.45
C LEU A 63 -11.07 -33.22 13.78
N SER A 64 -11.51 -34.36 13.24
CA SER A 64 -12.86 -34.90 13.47
C SER A 64 -13.17 -35.18 14.95
N THR A 65 -12.14 -35.27 15.80
CA THR A 65 -12.28 -35.43 17.26
C THR A 65 -12.27 -34.11 18.04
N TYR A 66 -12.24 -32.96 17.38
CA TYR A 66 -12.17 -31.64 18.00
C TYR A 66 -13.42 -30.82 17.68
N ASP A 67 -13.99 -30.17 18.70
CA ASP A 67 -14.96 -29.10 18.51
C ASP A 67 -14.21 -27.81 18.14
N ILE A 68 -14.41 -27.35 16.91
CA ILE A 68 -13.75 -26.15 16.37
C ILE A 68 -14.72 -24.98 16.48
N SER A 69 -14.31 -23.94 17.21
CA SER A 69 -14.98 -22.63 17.18
C SER A 69 -14.05 -21.59 16.56
N SER A 70 -14.53 -20.89 15.54
CA SER A 70 -13.83 -19.79 14.89
C SER A 70 -14.70 -18.53 14.89
N SER A 71 -14.12 -17.38 15.23
CA SER A 71 -14.74 -16.07 14.96
C SER A 71 -14.10 -15.41 13.74
N THR A 72 -14.50 -14.17 13.46
CA THR A 72 -13.87 -13.36 12.42
C THR A 72 -12.38 -13.17 12.72
N LEU A 73 -11.54 -13.48 11.73
CA LEU A 73 -10.11 -13.19 11.69
C LEU A 73 -9.87 -11.71 11.97
N ASP A 74 -8.89 -11.39 12.82
CA ASP A 74 -8.38 -10.03 12.97
C ASP A 74 -7.03 -9.89 12.29
N VAL A 75 -6.83 -8.77 11.61
CA VAL A 75 -5.59 -8.48 10.89
C VAL A 75 -5.23 -7.03 11.17
N THR A 76 -4.01 -6.82 11.66
CA THR A 76 -3.41 -5.50 11.73
C THR A 76 -2.21 -5.45 10.79
N THR A 77 -2.03 -4.28 10.17
CA THR A 77 -0.93 -4.04 9.23
C THR A 77 -0.12 -2.88 9.76
N SER A 78 1.21 -2.99 9.68
CA SER A 78 2.14 -1.90 9.95
C SER A 78 3.14 -1.78 8.81
N ILE A 79 3.22 -0.61 8.19
CA ILE A 79 4.19 -0.29 7.15
C ILE A 79 5.46 0.25 7.82
N GLN A 80 6.58 -0.41 7.56
CA GLN A 80 7.93 0.01 7.96
C GLN A 80 8.70 0.49 6.71
N GLU A 81 9.88 1.09 6.89
CA GLU A 81 10.71 1.61 5.79
C GLU A 81 10.93 0.54 4.70
N GLU A 82 11.36 -0.66 5.09
CA GLU A 82 11.75 -1.76 4.18
C GLU A 82 10.84 -3.00 4.23
N SER A 83 9.77 -2.97 5.02
CA SER A 83 8.88 -4.13 5.15
C SER A 83 7.46 -3.76 5.54
N ILE A 84 6.53 -4.68 5.29
CA ILE A 84 5.17 -4.62 5.80
C ILE A 84 4.98 -5.77 6.79
N ILE A 85 4.57 -5.43 8.01
CA ILE A 85 4.31 -6.40 9.08
C ILE A 85 2.80 -6.61 9.17
N PHE A 86 2.38 -7.85 8.98
CA PHE A 86 1.02 -8.30 9.23
C PHE A 86 0.98 -9.06 10.53
N GLU A 87 0.13 -8.66 11.46
CA GLU A 87 -0.20 -9.41 12.66
C GLU A 87 -1.61 -9.98 12.51
N ILE A 88 -1.68 -11.31 12.51
CA ILE A 88 -2.88 -12.07 12.17
C ILE A 88 -3.32 -12.83 13.42
N ASP A 89 -4.54 -12.55 13.87
CA ASP A 89 -5.19 -13.28 14.95
C ASP A 89 -6.34 -14.12 14.37
N PRO A 90 -6.13 -15.44 14.21
CA PRO A 90 -7.14 -16.32 13.61
C PRO A 90 -8.38 -16.53 14.48
N LYS A 91 -8.32 -16.21 15.79
CA LYS A 91 -9.41 -16.45 16.75
C LYS A 91 -10.00 -17.86 16.64
N ILE A 92 -9.13 -18.87 16.48
CA ILE A 92 -9.51 -20.28 16.40
C ILE A 92 -9.26 -20.94 17.76
N THR A 93 -10.29 -21.60 18.27
CA THR A 93 -10.21 -22.43 19.48
C THR A 93 -10.62 -23.86 19.13
N LEU A 94 -9.76 -24.81 19.51
CA LEU A 94 -9.98 -26.25 19.37
C LEU A 94 -10.27 -26.84 20.75
N LYS A 95 -11.36 -27.57 20.90
CA LYS A 95 -11.72 -28.26 22.15
C LYS A 95 -11.79 -29.76 21.96
N LYS A 96 -11.24 -30.54 22.89
CA LYS A 96 -11.36 -32.00 22.93
C LYS A 96 -11.38 -32.49 24.37
N ALA A 97 -12.51 -33.07 24.78
CA ALA A 97 -12.78 -33.40 26.19
C ALA A 97 -12.52 -32.19 27.09
N ASP A 98 -11.53 -32.27 27.99
CA ASP A 98 -11.20 -31.20 28.94
C ASP A 98 -10.07 -30.27 28.45
N ALA A 99 -9.53 -30.49 27.23
CA ALA A 99 -8.47 -29.68 26.66
C ALA A 99 -9.03 -28.59 25.76
N THR A 100 -8.60 -27.35 25.98
CA THR A 100 -8.85 -26.20 25.10
C THR A 100 -7.51 -25.68 24.57
N LEU A 101 -7.39 -25.58 23.25
CA LEU A 101 -6.23 -25.03 22.56
C LEU A 101 -6.68 -23.81 21.75
N THR A 102 -6.13 -22.64 22.07
CA THR A 102 -6.32 -21.42 21.29
C THR A 102 -5.12 -21.24 20.38
N ILE A 103 -5.36 -21.00 19.09
CA ILE A 103 -4.28 -20.67 18.16
C ILE A 103 -3.80 -19.24 18.46
N PRO A 104 -2.52 -19.03 18.81
CA PRO A 104 -2.02 -17.69 19.10
C PRO A 104 -1.96 -16.83 17.84
N ALA A 105 -2.00 -15.52 18.03
CA ALA A 105 -1.69 -14.56 16.98
C ALA A 105 -0.26 -14.76 16.49
N TYR A 106 -0.02 -14.49 15.21
CA TYR A 106 1.30 -14.62 14.60
C TYR A 106 1.60 -13.42 13.69
N LYS A 107 2.90 -13.18 13.49
CA LYS A 107 3.39 -12.06 12.69
C LYS A 107 4.05 -12.58 11.42
N LYS A 108 3.78 -11.91 10.31
CA LYS A 108 4.45 -12.14 9.04
C LYS A 108 4.97 -10.82 8.50
N ALA A 109 6.27 -10.75 8.28
CA ALA A 109 6.89 -9.65 7.56
C ALA A 109 6.99 -10.01 6.06
N VAL A 110 6.66 -9.04 5.21
CA VAL A 110 6.92 -9.05 3.77
C VAL A 110 7.96 -7.98 3.50
N SER A 111 9.11 -8.37 2.93
CA SER A 111 10.15 -7.42 2.55
C SER A 111 9.70 -6.66 1.31
N LEU A 112 9.30 -5.41 1.52
CA LEU A 112 8.80 -4.50 0.50
C LEU A 112 9.05 -3.07 0.99
N PRO A 113 9.76 -2.21 0.23
CA PRO A 113 10.15 -0.88 0.67
C PRO A 113 9.00 0.14 0.54
N LEU A 114 7.78 -0.26 0.90
CA LEU A 114 6.60 0.57 0.73
C LEU A 114 6.67 1.82 1.61
N GLY A 115 7.19 1.73 2.83
CA GLY A 115 7.35 2.90 3.71
C GLY A 115 8.28 3.94 3.09
N LEU A 116 9.46 3.54 2.65
CA LEU A 116 10.43 4.41 1.98
C LEU A 116 9.83 5.10 0.74
N LEU A 117 9.09 4.35 -0.07
CA LEU A 117 8.46 4.87 -1.29
C LEU A 117 7.29 5.82 -0.98
N LEU A 118 6.51 5.54 0.07
CA LEU A 118 5.45 6.44 0.54
C LEU A 118 6.04 7.75 1.05
N ASP A 119 7.09 7.71 1.87
CA ASP A 119 7.77 8.91 2.37
C ASP A 119 8.30 9.77 1.21
N THR A 120 8.95 9.15 0.23
CA THR A 120 9.40 9.83 -1.00
C THR A 120 8.23 10.44 -1.78
N THR A 121 7.09 9.74 -1.82
CA THR A 121 5.86 10.25 -2.45
C THR A 121 5.33 11.47 -1.72
N TYR A 122 5.31 11.47 -0.37
CA TYR A 122 4.92 12.66 0.41
C TYR A 122 5.81 13.86 0.09
N ASP A 123 7.12 13.66 0.02
CA ASP A 123 8.06 14.74 -0.30
C ASP A 123 7.78 15.33 -1.69
N ILE A 124 7.58 14.47 -2.70
CA ILE A 124 7.27 14.91 -4.07
C ILE A 124 5.96 15.68 -4.11
N VAL A 125 4.88 15.10 -3.56
CA VAL A 125 3.55 15.72 -3.59
C VAL A 125 3.54 17.03 -2.81
N ASN A 126 4.24 17.12 -1.68
CA ASN A 126 4.31 18.35 -0.91
C ASN A 126 5.11 19.44 -1.63
N GLU A 127 6.19 19.09 -2.33
CA GLU A 127 6.97 20.05 -3.12
C GLU A 127 6.18 20.55 -4.33
N GLU A 128 5.51 19.65 -5.07
CA GLU A 128 4.59 20.00 -6.16
C GLU A 128 3.45 20.89 -5.67
N ALA A 129 2.85 20.57 -4.52
CA ALA A 129 1.80 21.40 -3.93
C ALA A 129 2.31 22.80 -3.52
N ARG A 130 3.56 22.91 -3.07
CA ARG A 130 4.14 24.18 -2.58
C ARG A 130 4.70 25.05 -3.69
N VAL A 131 5.42 24.45 -4.65
CA VAL A 131 6.25 25.16 -5.64
C VAL A 131 5.80 24.90 -7.08
N GLY A 132 4.99 23.86 -7.32
CA GLY A 132 4.54 23.45 -8.66
C GLY A 132 5.56 22.66 -9.47
N VAL A 133 6.69 22.31 -8.85
CA VAL A 133 7.72 21.48 -9.48
C VAL A 133 8.54 20.76 -8.41
N PHE A 134 8.79 19.47 -8.65
CA PHE A 134 9.79 18.70 -7.92
C PHE A 134 11.06 18.51 -8.75
N PHE A 135 12.23 18.67 -8.10
CA PHE A 135 13.54 18.50 -8.71
C PHE A 135 14.16 17.15 -8.28
N GLU A 136 14.15 16.17 -9.17
CA GLU A 136 14.51 14.78 -8.89
C GLU A 136 15.99 14.61 -8.59
N VAL A 137 16.86 15.20 -9.42
CA VAL A 137 18.32 15.01 -9.30
C VAL A 137 18.86 15.53 -7.97
N PRO A 138 18.57 16.76 -7.53
CA PRO A 138 18.98 17.23 -6.21
C PRO A 138 18.43 16.35 -5.07
N TYR A 139 17.16 15.92 -5.16
CA TYR A 139 16.55 15.07 -4.14
C TYR A 139 17.25 13.71 -4.04
N MET A 140 17.51 13.07 -5.19
CA MET A 140 18.22 11.78 -5.24
C MET A 140 19.63 11.91 -4.68
N LEU A 141 20.35 13.00 -4.99
CA LEU A 141 21.68 13.26 -4.43
C LEU A 141 21.63 13.45 -2.90
N ALA A 142 20.67 14.23 -2.40
CA ALA A 142 20.48 14.46 -0.97
C ALA A 142 20.15 13.15 -0.21
N ASN A 143 19.36 12.28 -0.83
CA ASN A 143 18.96 10.98 -0.28
C ASN A 143 19.88 9.82 -0.68
N ARG A 144 21.10 10.12 -1.17
CA ARG A 144 22.14 9.13 -1.54
C ARG A 144 21.66 8.05 -2.54
N GLY A 145 20.66 8.37 -3.36
CA GLY A 145 20.06 7.45 -4.32
C GLY A 145 19.37 6.25 -3.67
N LYS A 146 18.82 6.39 -2.44
CA LYS A 146 17.99 5.35 -1.82
C LYS A 146 16.77 5.00 -2.69
N VAL A 147 16.16 6.01 -3.29
CA VAL A 147 15.05 5.91 -4.23
C VAL A 147 15.43 6.61 -5.52
N GLU A 148 15.30 5.90 -6.63
CA GLU A 148 15.38 6.44 -7.98
C GLU A 148 14.01 7.04 -8.33
N VAL A 149 14.02 8.30 -8.76
CA VAL A 149 12.81 9.03 -9.16
C VAL A 149 12.89 9.34 -10.63
N PHE A 150 11.94 8.81 -11.39
CA PHE A 150 11.76 9.12 -12.79
C PHE A 150 10.46 9.92 -12.96
N LYS A 151 10.56 11.05 -13.66
CA LYS A 151 9.39 11.84 -14.06
C LYS A 151 9.19 11.70 -15.56
N ASP A 152 8.03 11.19 -15.93
CA ASP A 152 7.50 11.27 -17.28
C ASP A 152 6.42 12.37 -17.31
N GLN A 153 6.37 13.17 -18.37
CA GLN A 153 5.42 14.28 -18.47
C GLN A 153 4.59 14.14 -19.76
N PRO A 154 3.71 13.13 -19.83
CA PRO A 154 2.77 13.04 -20.93
C PRO A 154 1.75 14.16 -20.76
N TYR A 155 1.78 15.14 -21.65
CA TYR A 155 0.91 16.31 -21.58
C TYR A 155 -0.56 15.94 -21.29
N PRO A 156 -1.26 16.65 -20.37
CA PRO A 156 -0.73 17.73 -19.52
C PRO A 156 -0.03 17.25 -18.23
N ASP A 157 -0.39 16.08 -17.71
CA ASP A 157 0.03 15.62 -16.37
C ASP A 157 1.50 15.18 -16.25
N LYS A 158 1.94 15.06 -15.00
CA LYS A 158 3.24 14.47 -14.64
C LYS A 158 2.99 13.10 -14.01
N ILE A 159 3.76 12.10 -14.44
CA ILE A 159 3.80 10.75 -13.88
C ILE A 159 5.13 10.56 -13.18
N TYR A 160 5.09 10.21 -11.91
CA TYR A 160 6.25 9.85 -11.12
C TYR A 160 6.33 8.34 -10.97
N VAL A 161 7.51 7.79 -11.28
CA VAL A 161 7.86 6.38 -11.13
C VAL A 161 9.01 6.30 -10.14
N LEU A 162 8.75 5.65 -9.00
CA LEU A 162 9.69 5.48 -7.91
C LEU A 162 10.17 4.04 -7.86
N ASN A 163 11.48 3.86 -7.72
CA ASN A 163 12.10 2.55 -7.52
C ASN A 163 13.09 2.60 -6.36
N ALA A 164 13.02 1.66 -5.41
CA ALA A 164 14.02 1.55 -4.37
C ALA A 164 15.25 0.81 -4.91
N ARG A 165 16.45 1.27 -4.58
CA ARG A 165 17.71 0.80 -5.21
C ARG A 165 17.91 -0.72 -5.22
N ASP A 166 17.49 -1.40 -4.15
CA ASP A 166 17.67 -2.84 -3.95
C ASP A 166 16.34 -3.62 -4.06
N SER A 167 15.37 -3.08 -4.81
CA SER A 167 14.06 -3.70 -5.00
C SER A 167 13.62 -3.62 -6.45
N ASP A 168 12.90 -4.64 -6.91
CA ASP A 168 12.18 -4.61 -8.20
C ASP A 168 10.78 -3.97 -8.06
N TYR A 169 10.43 -3.49 -6.87
CA TYR A 169 9.12 -2.93 -6.61
C TYR A 169 9.02 -1.49 -7.08
N ILE A 170 8.11 -1.26 -8.03
CA ILE A 170 7.84 0.04 -8.64
C ILE A 170 6.58 0.65 -8.03
N PHE A 171 6.67 1.89 -7.56
CA PHE A 171 5.53 2.69 -7.13
C PHE A 171 5.29 3.84 -8.11
N GLN A 172 4.05 4.03 -8.56
CA GLN A 172 3.72 5.03 -9.58
C GLN A 172 2.53 5.87 -9.15
N PHE A 173 2.61 7.17 -9.40
CA PHE A 173 1.51 8.11 -9.16
C PHE A 173 1.52 9.27 -10.16
N ALA A 174 0.40 9.97 -10.25
CA ALA A 174 0.19 11.10 -11.14
C ALA A 174 -0.02 12.40 -10.36
N ILE A 175 0.42 13.50 -10.94
CA ILE A 175 0.12 14.87 -10.54
C ILE A 175 -0.66 15.51 -11.69
N GLU A 176 -1.89 15.93 -11.41
CA GLU A 176 -2.71 16.62 -12.39
C GLU A 176 -2.11 18.00 -12.69
N SER A 177 -2.07 18.39 -13.95
CA SER A 177 -1.57 19.71 -14.37
C SER A 177 -2.55 20.37 -15.34
N GLU A 178 -2.50 21.69 -15.46
CA GLU A 178 -3.32 22.38 -16.47
C GLU A 178 -2.95 21.93 -17.87
N GLY A 179 -3.94 21.40 -18.59
CA GLY A 179 -3.92 21.43 -20.04
C GLY A 179 -4.26 22.85 -20.51
N GLU A 180 -3.67 23.27 -21.61
CA GLU A 180 -4.18 24.39 -22.39
C GLU A 180 -5.62 24.01 -22.75
N ASN A 181 -6.58 24.70 -22.16
CA ASN A 181 -7.94 24.70 -22.66
C ASN A 181 -7.89 25.41 -24.02
N GLU A 182 -7.67 24.65 -25.10
CA GLU A 182 -7.94 25.13 -26.47
C GLU A 182 -9.45 25.40 -26.66
#